data_AF-A0A851VWM9-F1
#
_entry.id   AF-A0A851VWM9-F1
#
_cell.length_a   1.000
_cell.length_b   1.000
_cell.length_c   1.000
_cell.angle_alpha   90.00
_cell.angle_beta   90.00
_cell.angle_gamma   90.00
#
_symmetry.space_group_name_H-M   'P 1'
#
loop_
_entity.id
_entity.type
_entity.pdbx_description
1 polymer ?
#
loop_
_entity_poly.entity_id
_entity_poly.type
_entity_poly.pdbx_seq_one_letter_code
_entity_poly.pdbx_strand_id
1 'polypeptide(L)'
;QFFVCCHGLLQLSQLLVSGYLKSSISTIERRYGLSSQTSGLLASFNEVGNTLLIVFVSYLGSRVHRPRLIGGGALLVALAGLLMALPHFLAGPYRYDSSVASTSSNTTDLCQPGAPGARANMSDASCTPHASRENHEVLLVMFLAQALLGIGGVPIQPFGISYIDDFASERNSPLYLGILFSLTVIGPGVAFMLGSAMLRFYVDIDKVSAAEVQLTNKDPRWVGAWWLGFLVAASLVALSALPYFFFPREMPKEVGAALHTHTRTGFPAVLLRNLRHPVYLLVVLAQVNISAMVAGLATFMGKFLERQFSLTASLANMIIGAVNIPGAMVGIVVGGAILKRFQMSLRQCSALCVLGMLLCLLTAFPLLFLGCPTQRVAGVTYWDRYHSSAGLGTGALECSAQCRCPEAGFNPVCGSDGVEYTSPCSAGCSSVHSHADGSILNYTGCSCITGPGPAGFARPGTCGTGCSHLFVPFVVLSCLAGILASTSHTPSFMLILRSIQPEDKSFAVGIQFMLLRVLAWMPGPVLYGSAIDTACMLWERRCERRAACRYYDNTLFRRR
;
A
#
# COMPACT_ATOMS: atom_id res chain seq x y z
N GLN A 1 23.13 25.91 1.14
CA GLN A 1 23.29 24.82 0.14
C GLN A 1 23.47 23.43 0.77
N PHE A 2 24.53 23.16 1.54
CA PHE A 2 24.76 21.83 2.16
C PHE A 2 23.55 21.33 2.99
N PHE A 3 22.97 22.18 3.83
CA PHE A 3 21.74 21.86 4.58
C PHE A 3 20.59 21.39 3.67
N VAL A 4 20.40 22.03 2.50
CA VAL A 4 19.34 21.67 1.54
C VAL A 4 19.57 20.27 0.98
N CYS A 5 20.82 19.90 0.69
CA CYS A 5 21.17 18.55 0.26
C CYS A 5 20.88 17.51 1.35
N CYS A 6 21.34 17.75 2.59
CA CYS A 6 21.04 16.88 3.73
C CYS A 6 19.53 16.77 3.99
N HIS A 7 18.79 17.87 3.83
CA HIS A 7 17.35 17.90 4.01
C HIS A 7 16.59 17.16 2.92
N GLY A 8 17.00 17.33 1.67
CA GLY A 8 16.47 16.55 0.55
C GLY A 8 16.66 15.05 0.76
N LEU A 9 17.84 14.60 1.18
CA LEU A 9 18.13 13.20 1.45
C LEU A 9 17.32 12.66 2.65
N LEU A 10 17.22 13.43 3.73
CA LEU A 10 16.43 13.05 4.89
C LEU A 10 14.93 12.94 4.54
N GLN A 11 14.41 13.87 3.76
CA GLN A 11 13.01 13.85 3.33
C GLN A 11 12.72 12.67 2.41
N LEU A 12 13.61 12.38 1.46
CA LEU A 12 13.52 11.21 0.58
C LEU A 12 13.50 9.90 1.39
N SER A 13 14.43 9.75 2.34
CA SER A 13 14.55 8.54 3.17
C SER A 13 13.38 8.37 4.14
N GLN A 14 12.85 9.45 4.72
CA GLN A 14 11.64 9.37 5.57
C GLN A 14 10.41 8.95 4.77
N LEU A 15 10.23 9.49 3.57
CA LEU A 15 9.12 9.12 2.68
C LEU A 15 9.26 7.68 2.15
N LEU A 16 10.49 7.17 2.06
CA LEU A 16 10.76 5.79 1.71
C LEU A 16 10.12 4.82 2.71
N VAL A 17 10.23 5.07 4.01
CA VAL A 17 9.64 4.22 5.07
C VAL A 17 8.11 4.18 4.94
N SER A 18 7.47 5.35 4.80
CA SER A 18 6.00 5.45 4.68
C SER A 18 5.48 4.84 3.38
N GLY A 19 6.16 5.10 2.25
CA GLY A 19 5.78 4.55 0.95
C GLY A 19 5.99 3.03 0.85
N TYR A 20 6.99 2.50 1.55
CA TYR A 20 7.31 1.07 1.52
C TYR A 20 6.29 0.21 2.27
N LEU A 21 5.65 0.72 3.34
CA LEU A 21 4.49 0.05 3.93
C LEU A 21 3.36 -0.12 2.91
N LYS A 22 3.05 0.94 2.16
CA LYS A 22 1.98 0.91 1.15
C LYS A 22 2.28 -0.08 0.02
N SER A 23 3.55 -0.20 -0.40
CA SER A 23 3.95 -1.15 -1.43
C SER A 23 3.96 -2.62 -0.96
N SER A 24 4.06 -2.88 0.34
CA SER A 24 4.12 -4.23 0.92
C SER A 24 2.82 -4.67 1.61
N ILE A 25 1.76 -3.86 1.55
CA ILE A 25 0.54 -4.08 2.33
C ILE A 25 -0.13 -5.42 2.04
N SER A 26 -0.22 -5.82 0.77
CA SER A 26 -0.83 -7.09 0.35
C SER A 26 -0.05 -8.30 0.88
N THR A 27 1.28 -8.20 0.99
CA THR A 27 2.12 -9.28 1.55
C THR A 27 2.02 -9.37 3.07
N ILE A 28 1.92 -8.23 3.76
CA ILE A 28 1.70 -8.18 5.21
C ILE A 28 0.32 -8.76 5.56
N GLU A 29 -0.71 -8.41 4.78
CA GLU A 29 -2.05 -8.98 4.92
C GLU A 29 -2.05 -10.50 4.80
N ARG A 30 -1.35 -11.07 3.80
CA ARG A 30 -1.25 -12.52 3.62
C ARG A 30 -0.51 -13.20 4.77
N ARG A 31 0.59 -12.61 5.26
CA ARG A 31 1.38 -13.19 6.36
C ARG A 31 0.57 -13.24 7.66
N TYR A 32 -0.01 -12.11 8.07
CA TYR A 32 -0.67 -11.98 9.37
C TYR A 32 -2.20 -12.15 9.32
N GLY A 33 -2.77 -12.41 8.14
CA GLY A 33 -4.21 -12.66 7.99
C GLY A 33 -5.05 -11.41 8.23
N LEU A 34 -4.63 -10.25 7.72
CA LEU A 34 -5.31 -8.98 7.97
C LEU A 34 -6.41 -8.70 6.95
N SER A 35 -7.52 -8.12 7.41
CA SER A 35 -8.52 -7.53 6.51
C SER A 35 -7.97 -6.26 5.84
N SER A 36 -8.53 -5.89 4.69
CA SER A 36 -8.08 -4.69 3.96
C SER A 36 -8.43 -3.42 4.73
N GLN A 37 -9.53 -3.41 5.49
CA GLN A 37 -9.84 -2.31 6.40
C GLN A 37 -8.77 -2.13 7.49
N THR A 38 -8.31 -3.24 8.10
CA THR A 38 -7.29 -3.21 9.17
C THR A 38 -5.95 -2.74 8.64
N SER A 39 -5.55 -3.23 7.46
CA SER A 39 -4.31 -2.79 6.81
C SER A 39 -4.40 -1.32 6.37
N GLY A 40 -5.56 -0.87 5.88
CA GLY A 40 -5.83 0.54 5.58
C GLY A 40 -5.69 1.43 6.81
N LEU A 41 -6.21 0.99 7.96
CA LEU A 41 -6.03 1.68 9.24
C LEU A 41 -4.56 1.72 9.66
N LEU A 42 -3.83 0.62 9.49
CA LEU A 42 -2.39 0.59 9.76
C LEU A 42 -1.64 1.61 8.88
N ALA A 43 -1.93 1.65 7.58
CA ALA A 43 -1.28 2.55 6.63
C ALA A 43 -1.56 4.04 6.88
N SER A 44 -2.65 4.38 7.55
CA SER A 44 -3.02 5.76 7.88
C SER A 44 -2.71 6.19 9.32
N PHE A 45 -2.26 5.25 10.16
CA PHE A 45 -2.06 5.52 11.59
C PHE A 45 -0.91 6.51 11.88
N ASN A 46 0.05 6.63 10.96
CA ASN A 46 1.08 7.66 11.04
C ASN A 46 0.52 9.09 11.03
N GLU A 47 -0.63 9.32 10.38
CA GLU A 47 -1.28 10.63 10.34
C GLU A 47 -1.88 11.02 11.70
N VAL A 48 -2.24 10.04 12.53
CA VAL A 48 -2.72 10.26 13.91
C VAL A 48 -1.61 10.85 14.76
N GLY A 49 -0.44 10.20 14.78
CA GLY A 49 0.74 10.69 15.49
C GLY A 49 1.18 12.08 15.00
N ASN A 50 1.02 12.33 13.70
CA ASN A 50 1.38 13.60 13.10
C ASN A 50 0.45 14.76 13.52
N THR A 51 -0.87 14.55 13.37
CA THR A 51 -1.90 15.54 13.68
C THR A 51 -1.84 16.02 15.13
N LEU A 52 -1.54 15.12 16.07
CA LEU A 52 -1.44 15.47 17.49
C LEU A 52 -0.30 16.44 17.79
N LEU A 53 0.81 16.37 17.06
CA LEU A 53 2.03 17.13 17.39
C LEU A 53 2.32 18.31 16.46
N ILE A 54 1.72 18.36 15.26
CA ILE A 54 2.03 19.41 14.28
C ILE A 54 1.74 20.82 14.77
N VAL A 55 0.68 21.00 15.57
CA VAL A 55 0.32 22.29 16.18
C VAL A 55 1.38 22.72 17.20
N PHE A 56 1.86 21.80 18.03
CA PHE A 56 2.88 22.08 19.05
C PHE A 56 4.24 22.38 18.43
N VAL A 57 4.66 21.59 17.43
CA VAL A 57 5.91 21.80 16.68
C VAL A 57 5.91 23.18 16.01
N SER A 58 4.78 23.56 15.40
CA SER A 58 4.63 24.88 14.76
C SER A 58 4.74 26.04 15.77
N TYR A 59 4.23 25.88 16.99
CA TYR A 59 4.38 26.88 18.05
C TYR A 59 5.81 26.98 18.60
N LEU A 60 6.50 25.84 18.73
CA LEU A 60 7.82 25.75 19.35
C LEU A 60 8.97 26.15 18.41
N GLY A 61 8.74 26.22 17.09
CA GLY A 61 9.79 26.31 16.08
C GLY A 61 10.82 27.44 16.25
N SER A 62 10.43 28.65 16.68
CA SER A 62 11.39 29.75 16.88
C SER A 62 12.16 29.68 18.20
N ARG A 63 11.73 28.83 19.14
CA ARG A 63 12.29 28.78 20.51
C ARG A 63 13.30 27.66 20.71
N VAL A 64 13.34 26.71 19.79
CA VAL A 64 14.08 25.45 19.90
C VAL A 64 15.24 25.38 18.91
N HIS A 65 16.18 24.47 19.18
CA HIS A 65 17.26 24.18 18.25
C HIS A 65 16.75 23.30 17.09
N ARG A 66 16.16 23.94 16.07
CA ARG A 66 15.47 23.27 14.95
C ARG A 66 16.26 22.10 14.34
N PRO A 67 17.55 22.22 13.95
CA PRO A 67 18.28 21.08 13.40
C PRO A 67 18.33 19.86 14.31
N ARG A 68 18.57 20.03 15.62
CA ARG A 68 18.63 18.91 16.59
C ARG A 68 17.27 18.22 16.76
N LEU A 69 16.16 18.95 16.70
CA LEU A 69 14.83 18.35 16.70
C LEU A 69 14.53 17.61 15.40
N ILE A 70 14.99 18.10 14.25
CA ILE A 70 14.92 17.36 12.99
C ILE A 70 15.72 16.05 13.11
N GLY A 71 16.95 16.10 13.62
CA GLY A 71 17.78 14.92 13.86
C GLY A 71 17.14 13.92 14.83
N GLY A 72 16.61 14.39 15.96
CA GLY A 72 15.90 13.55 16.93
C GLY A 72 14.63 12.92 16.36
N GLY A 73 13.84 13.68 15.59
CA GLY A 73 12.68 13.15 14.88
C GLY A 73 13.05 12.10 13.83
N ALA A 74 14.14 12.33 13.10
CA ALA A 74 14.68 11.38 12.13
C ALA A 74 15.15 10.07 12.78
N LEU A 75 15.82 10.13 13.94
CA LEU A 75 16.17 8.92 14.70
C LEU A 75 14.92 8.15 15.16
N LEU A 76 13.86 8.86 15.53
CA LEU A 76 12.58 8.24 15.89
C LEU A 76 11.90 7.57 14.68
N VAL A 77 11.99 8.18 13.49
CA VAL A 77 11.55 7.57 12.22
C VAL A 77 12.37 6.32 11.89
N ALA A 78 13.69 6.35 12.10
CA ALA A 78 14.54 5.18 11.90
C ALA A 78 14.15 4.05 12.88
N LEU A 79 13.93 4.35 14.16
CA LEU A 79 13.44 3.40 15.15
C LEU A 79 12.07 2.82 14.74
N ALA A 80 11.15 3.66 14.26
CA ALA A 80 9.87 3.21 13.74
C ALA A 80 10.04 2.23 12.57
N GLY A 81 10.95 2.51 11.63
CA GLY A 81 11.28 1.59 10.54
C GLY A 81 11.82 0.24 11.02
N LEU A 82 12.69 0.24 12.04
CA LEU A 82 13.19 -1.00 12.66
C LEU A 82 12.07 -1.77 13.37
N LEU A 83 11.17 -1.07 14.08
CA LEU A 83 10.00 -1.67 14.73
C LEU A 83 9.01 -2.23 13.70
N MET A 84 8.90 -1.64 12.50
CA MET A 84 8.12 -2.23 11.42
C MET A 84 8.71 -3.55 10.94
N ALA A 85 10.04 -3.71 10.93
CA ALA A 85 10.69 -4.97 10.55
C ALA A 85 10.68 -6.03 11.67
N LEU A 86 10.62 -5.59 12.94
CA LEU A 86 10.71 -6.44 14.13
C LEU A 86 9.76 -7.66 14.14
N PRO A 87 8.48 -7.56 13.72
CA PRO A 87 7.57 -8.70 13.70
C PRO A 87 8.08 -9.91 12.93
N HIS A 88 8.86 -9.72 11.87
CA HIS A 88 9.41 -10.84 11.11
C HIS A 88 10.39 -11.66 11.95
N PHE A 89 11.19 -11.01 12.79
CA PHE A 89 12.19 -11.67 13.65
C PHE A 89 11.57 -12.30 14.90
N LEU A 90 10.45 -11.75 15.38
CA LEU A 90 9.70 -12.31 16.51
C LEU A 90 8.83 -13.50 16.08
N ALA A 91 8.26 -13.45 14.88
CA ALA A 91 7.40 -14.51 14.36
C ALA A 91 8.19 -15.73 13.88
N GLY A 92 7.60 -16.90 14.06
CA GLY A 92 8.12 -18.15 13.50
C GLY A 92 8.21 -18.16 11.95
N PRO A 93 8.77 -19.23 11.36
CA PRO A 93 8.75 -19.43 9.91
C PRO A 93 7.32 -19.40 9.35
N TYR A 94 7.14 -18.76 8.21
CA TYR A 94 5.88 -18.69 7.48
C TYR A 94 5.50 -20.09 7.01
N ARG A 95 4.42 -20.60 7.60
CA ARG A 95 3.84 -21.88 7.21
C ARG A 95 2.77 -21.65 6.15
N TYR A 96 2.90 -22.38 5.06
CA TYR A 96 1.93 -22.47 3.98
C TYR A 96 1.56 -23.95 3.80
N ASP A 97 0.35 -24.22 3.31
CA ASP A 97 -0.08 -25.59 3.04
C ASP A 97 0.76 -26.15 1.90
N SER A 98 1.58 -27.16 2.19
CA SER A 98 2.55 -27.76 1.26
C SER A 98 2.04 -29.09 0.73
N SER A 99 2.19 -29.30 -0.58
CA SER A 99 1.72 -30.49 -1.30
C SER A 99 2.60 -31.74 -1.17
N VAL A 100 3.77 -31.64 -0.56
CA VAL A 100 4.71 -32.76 -0.46
C VAL A 100 4.87 -33.17 1.00
N ALA A 101 4.63 -34.46 1.26
CA ALA A 101 5.02 -35.13 2.50
C ALA A 101 6.51 -34.83 2.76
N SER A 102 6.80 -34.03 3.78
CA SER A 102 8.04 -34.28 4.51
C SER A 102 7.95 -35.74 4.96
N THR A 103 9.03 -36.50 4.79
CA THR A 103 9.14 -37.94 5.08
C THR A 103 8.83 -38.29 6.56
N SER A 104 8.33 -37.33 7.34
CA SER A 104 7.95 -37.35 8.74
C SER A 104 6.48 -36.96 9.02
N SER A 105 5.66 -36.57 8.03
CA SER A 105 4.26 -36.17 8.23
C SER A 105 3.27 -36.96 7.36
N ASN A 106 2.29 -37.61 8.00
CA ASN A 106 1.20 -38.37 7.36
C ASN A 106 0.08 -37.49 6.74
N THR A 107 0.24 -36.17 6.66
CA THR A 107 -0.78 -35.26 6.12
C THR A 107 -0.44 -34.86 4.67
N THR A 108 -1.06 -35.53 3.69
CA THR A 108 -0.97 -35.13 2.28
C THR A 108 -2.16 -34.25 1.89
N ASP A 109 -1.92 -33.17 1.15
CA ASP A 109 -2.95 -32.32 0.51
C ASP A 109 -3.74 -33.04 -0.61
N LEU A 110 -3.62 -34.37 -0.73
CA LEU A 110 -4.26 -35.22 -1.73
C LEU A 110 -5.50 -35.91 -1.16
N CYS A 111 -6.43 -36.25 -2.04
CA CYS A 111 -7.59 -37.06 -1.69
C CYS A 111 -7.18 -38.50 -1.40
N GLN A 112 -7.46 -38.97 -0.18
CA GLN A 112 -7.30 -40.38 0.22
C GLN A 112 -8.67 -40.96 0.62
N PRO A 113 -9.33 -41.72 -0.27
CA PRO A 113 -10.59 -42.38 0.04
C PRO A 113 -10.38 -43.48 1.09
N GLY A 114 -11.14 -43.45 2.20
CA GLY A 114 -11.18 -44.55 3.16
C GLY A 114 -9.97 -44.69 4.11
N ALA A 115 -9.00 -43.77 4.07
CA ALA A 115 -8.07 -43.65 5.18
C ALA A 115 -8.87 -43.38 6.47
N PRO A 116 -8.47 -43.90 7.65
CA PRO A 116 -8.97 -43.41 8.92
C PRO A 116 -8.47 -41.97 9.08
N GLY A 117 -9.10 -41.06 8.34
CA GLY A 117 -8.78 -39.66 8.37
C GLY A 117 -9.00 -39.25 9.79
N ALA A 118 -7.92 -38.86 10.45
CA ALA A 118 -8.00 -38.16 11.70
C ALA A 118 -9.06 -37.08 11.48
N ARG A 119 -10.21 -37.21 12.14
CA ARG A 119 -10.79 -36.05 12.79
C ARG A 119 -9.77 -35.63 13.85
N ALA A 120 -8.57 -35.23 13.43
CA ALA A 120 -7.87 -34.26 14.20
C ALA A 120 -8.86 -33.11 14.19
N ASN A 121 -9.29 -32.69 15.36
CA ASN A 121 -9.82 -31.36 15.58
C ASN A 121 -8.72 -30.37 15.14
N MET A 122 -8.43 -30.29 13.84
CA MET A 122 -7.46 -29.38 13.22
C MET A 122 -8.02 -27.96 13.17
N SER A 123 -9.34 -27.83 13.37
CA SER A 123 -9.98 -26.57 13.75
C SER A 123 -9.48 -26.05 15.10
N ASP A 124 -9.13 -26.92 16.07
CA ASP A 124 -8.62 -26.51 17.39
C ASP A 124 -7.10 -26.62 17.54
N ALA A 125 -6.44 -27.58 16.88
CA ALA A 125 -4.99 -27.79 17.05
C ALA A 125 -4.12 -26.64 16.48
N SER A 126 -4.65 -25.90 15.50
CA SER A 126 -4.00 -24.71 14.92
C SER A 126 -4.28 -23.42 15.70
N CYS A 127 -5.25 -23.46 16.61
CA CYS A 127 -5.70 -22.32 17.40
C CYS A 127 -5.35 -22.51 18.86
N THR A 128 -4.05 -22.65 19.10
CA THR A 128 -3.56 -22.43 20.45
C THR A 128 -3.79 -20.95 20.82
N PRO A 129 -4.13 -20.63 22.07
CA PRO A 129 -4.20 -19.24 22.54
C PRO A 129 -2.88 -18.47 22.32
N HIS A 130 -1.79 -19.17 22.08
CA HIS A 130 -0.49 -18.62 21.72
C HIS A 130 -0.47 -17.98 20.32
N ALA A 131 -1.06 -18.62 19.29
CA ALA A 131 -1.03 -18.13 17.91
C ALA A 131 -1.95 -16.90 17.70
N SER A 132 -3.08 -16.84 18.41
CA SER A 132 -3.97 -15.67 18.37
C SER A 132 -3.37 -14.46 19.12
N ARG A 133 -2.67 -14.72 20.23
CA ARG A 133 -1.91 -13.71 20.99
C ARG A 133 -0.72 -13.17 20.20
N GLU A 134 0.03 -14.03 19.52
CA GLU A 134 1.18 -13.65 18.69
C GLU A 134 0.77 -12.70 17.55
N ASN A 135 -0.35 -12.97 16.85
CA ASN A 135 -0.86 -12.07 15.82
C ASN A 135 -1.29 -10.69 16.38
N HIS A 136 -1.89 -10.66 17.57
CA HIS A 136 -2.29 -9.41 18.20
C HIS A 136 -1.08 -8.59 18.67
N GLU A 137 -0.08 -9.23 19.27
CA GLU A 137 1.16 -8.59 19.71
C GLU A 137 1.94 -8.00 18.51
N VAL A 138 2.02 -8.74 17.39
CA VAL A 138 2.61 -8.22 16.14
C VAL A 138 1.90 -6.96 15.66
N LEU A 139 0.57 -6.98 15.61
CA LEU A 139 -0.20 -5.83 15.15
C LEU A 139 0.01 -4.61 16.04
N LEU A 140 0.04 -4.79 17.37
CA LEU A 140 0.33 -3.71 18.31
C LEU A 140 1.71 -3.08 18.06
N VAL A 141 2.74 -3.89 17.79
CA VAL A 141 4.07 -3.39 17.43
C VAL A 141 4.03 -2.57 16.14
N MET A 142 3.32 -3.03 15.11
CA MET A 142 3.19 -2.30 13.84
C MET A 142 2.43 -0.97 14.02
N PHE A 143 1.35 -0.93 14.81
CA PHE A 143 0.63 0.30 15.13
C PHE A 143 1.49 1.27 15.93
N LEU A 144 2.24 0.78 16.93
CA LEU A 144 3.19 1.59 17.68
C LEU A 144 4.27 2.19 16.76
N ALA A 145 4.81 1.38 15.85
CA ALA A 145 5.77 1.84 14.86
C ALA A 145 5.19 2.94 13.97
N GLN A 146 3.95 2.81 13.50
CA GLN A 146 3.28 3.86 12.72
C GLN A 146 3.04 5.14 13.54
N ALA A 147 2.67 5.03 14.81
CA ALA A 147 2.55 6.21 15.68
C ALA A 147 3.90 6.93 15.84
N LEU A 148 4.99 6.20 16.08
CA LEU A 148 6.34 6.75 16.19
C LEU A 148 6.81 7.37 14.87
N LEU A 149 6.49 6.75 13.73
CA LEU A 149 6.75 7.30 12.40
C LEU A 149 6.04 8.65 12.22
N GLY A 150 4.78 8.73 12.64
CA GLY A 150 4.00 9.97 12.65
C GLY A 150 4.63 11.06 13.50
N ILE A 151 4.95 10.74 14.76
CA ILE A 151 5.55 11.65 15.75
C ILE A 151 6.93 12.14 15.30
N GLY A 152 7.79 11.23 14.86
CA GLY A 152 9.16 11.54 14.41
C GLY A 152 9.21 12.32 13.10
N GLY A 153 8.21 12.12 12.23
CA GLY A 153 8.08 12.82 10.95
C GLY A 153 7.65 14.29 11.08
N VAL A 154 6.95 14.65 12.17
CA VAL A 154 6.39 16.01 12.35
C VAL A 154 7.41 17.13 12.27
N PRO A 155 8.54 17.12 13.00
CA PRO A 155 9.49 18.24 12.98
C PRO A 155 10.28 18.35 11.68
N ILE A 156 10.38 17.29 10.88
CA ILE A 156 11.30 17.23 9.73
C ILE A 156 10.96 18.32 8.71
N GLN A 157 9.76 18.24 8.12
CA GLN A 157 9.40 19.13 7.00
C GLN A 157 9.17 20.58 7.42
N PRO A 158 8.39 20.91 8.47
CA PRO A 158 8.13 22.29 8.87
C PRO A 158 9.41 23.03 9.30
N PHE A 159 10.26 22.39 10.13
CA PHE A 159 11.50 23.03 10.56
C PHE A 159 12.54 23.08 9.46
N GLY A 160 12.57 22.12 8.54
CA GLY A 160 13.44 22.18 7.37
C GLY A 160 13.11 23.37 6.48
N ILE A 161 11.83 23.54 6.16
CA ILE A 161 11.34 24.68 5.37
C ILE A 161 11.63 25.99 6.08
N SER A 162 11.25 26.12 7.35
CA SER A 162 11.43 27.38 8.08
C SER A 162 12.90 27.72 8.32
N TYR A 163 13.78 26.72 8.50
CA TYR A 163 15.21 26.94 8.63
C TYR A 163 15.85 27.37 7.31
N ILE A 164 15.44 26.81 6.18
CA ILE A 164 15.93 27.27 4.87
C ILE A 164 15.47 28.70 4.60
N ASP A 165 14.22 29.00 4.88
CA ASP A 165 13.64 30.31 4.62
C ASP A 165 14.27 31.42 5.48
N ASP A 166 14.55 31.15 6.75
CA ASP A 166 15.15 32.13 7.67
C ASP A 166 16.62 32.49 7.34
N PHE A 167 17.34 31.60 6.64
CA PHE A 167 18.79 31.74 6.41
C PHE A 167 19.19 31.92 4.94
N ALA A 168 18.33 31.53 3.98
CA ALA A 168 18.56 31.77 2.56
C ALA A 168 18.16 33.21 2.17
N SER A 169 18.79 33.74 1.11
CA SER A 169 18.38 35.02 0.53
C SER A 169 17.00 34.92 -0.11
N GLU A 170 16.25 36.02 -0.16
CA GLU A 170 14.91 36.06 -0.78
C GLU A 170 14.90 35.54 -2.24
N ARG A 171 16.04 35.69 -2.94
CA ARG A 171 16.22 35.19 -4.32
C ARG A 171 16.42 33.67 -4.39
N ASN A 172 17.08 33.07 -3.40
CA ASN A 172 17.43 31.64 -3.39
C ASN A 172 16.42 30.77 -2.64
N SER A 173 15.74 31.28 -1.61
CA SER A 173 14.76 30.53 -0.80
C SER A 173 13.72 29.80 -1.67
N PRO A 174 13.04 30.46 -2.65
CA PRO A 174 12.04 29.78 -3.49
C PRO A 174 12.60 28.62 -4.31
N LEU A 175 13.86 28.72 -4.77
CA LEU A 175 14.52 27.65 -5.53
C LEU A 175 14.77 26.43 -4.63
N TYR A 176 15.29 26.64 -3.42
CA TYR A 176 15.55 25.56 -2.47
C TYR A 176 14.26 24.86 -2.03
N LEU A 177 13.20 25.62 -1.76
CA LEU A 177 11.89 25.04 -1.43
C LEU A 177 11.30 24.25 -2.60
N GLY A 178 11.45 24.74 -3.84
CA GLY A 178 11.03 24.02 -5.05
C GLY A 178 11.72 22.66 -5.22
N ILE A 179 13.03 22.59 -4.94
CA ILE A 179 13.78 21.32 -4.95
C ILE A 179 13.21 20.34 -3.91
N LEU A 180 12.94 20.80 -2.69
CA LEU A 180 12.39 19.96 -1.61
C LEU A 180 11.00 19.41 -1.93
N PHE A 181 10.11 20.25 -2.46
CA PHE A 181 8.78 19.78 -2.89
C PHE A 181 8.89 18.76 -4.03
N SER A 182 9.87 18.89 -4.92
CA SER A 182 10.09 17.92 -6.00
C SER A 182 10.58 16.57 -5.47
N LEU A 183 11.52 16.58 -4.51
CA LEU A 183 12.00 15.37 -3.82
C LEU A 183 10.88 14.68 -3.02
N THR A 184 9.93 15.45 -2.49
CA THR A 184 8.75 14.93 -1.80
C THR A 184 7.89 14.05 -2.72
N VAL A 185 7.80 14.38 -4.01
CA VAL A 185 7.02 13.60 -4.99
C VAL A 185 7.79 12.36 -5.45
N ILE A 186 9.12 12.44 -5.55
CA ILE A 186 9.98 11.32 -5.97
C ILE A 186 10.03 10.21 -4.91
N GLY A 187 10.01 10.55 -3.62
CA GLY A 187 10.12 9.62 -2.50
C GLY A 187 9.20 8.39 -2.60
N PRO A 188 7.87 8.57 -2.73
CA PRO A 188 6.95 7.45 -2.94
C PRO A 188 7.31 6.56 -4.13
N GLY A 189 7.75 7.13 -5.26
CA GLY A 189 8.15 6.38 -6.46
C GLY A 189 9.30 5.42 -6.17
N VAL A 190 10.35 5.93 -5.50
CA VAL A 190 11.49 5.13 -5.05
C VAL A 190 11.05 4.05 -4.06
N ALA A 191 10.08 4.33 -3.19
CA ALA A 191 9.55 3.35 -2.23
C ALA A 191 8.81 2.18 -2.89
N PHE A 192 8.02 2.46 -3.93
CA PHE A 192 7.37 1.42 -4.73
C PHE A 192 8.40 0.60 -5.52
N MET A 193 9.43 1.24 -6.07
CA MET A 193 10.52 0.51 -6.75
C MET A 193 11.31 -0.38 -5.78
N LEU A 194 11.60 0.10 -4.57
CA LEU A 194 12.20 -0.72 -3.51
C LEU A 194 11.29 -1.89 -3.14
N GLY A 195 9.98 -1.66 -3.01
CA GLY A 195 8.96 -2.71 -2.87
C GLY A 195 9.04 -3.74 -3.98
N SER A 196 9.14 -3.30 -5.24
CA SER A 196 9.28 -4.19 -6.40
C SER A 196 10.51 -5.09 -6.29
N ALA A 197 11.65 -4.55 -5.85
CA ALA A 197 12.88 -5.32 -5.71
C ALA A 197 12.81 -6.33 -4.55
N MET A 198 12.38 -5.88 -3.37
CA MET A 198 12.42 -6.71 -2.15
C MET A 198 11.36 -7.82 -2.15
N LEU A 199 10.17 -7.58 -2.70
CA LEU A 199 9.09 -8.58 -2.71
C LEU A 199 9.29 -9.75 -3.69
N ARG A 200 10.38 -9.73 -4.48
CA ARG A 200 10.81 -10.86 -5.31
C ARG A 200 11.49 -11.97 -4.51
N PHE A 201 12.01 -11.63 -3.33
CA PHE A 201 12.61 -12.60 -2.43
C PHE A 201 11.55 -13.21 -1.52
N TYR A 202 11.70 -14.49 -1.19
CA TYR A 202 10.80 -15.17 -0.28
C TYR A 202 10.93 -14.60 1.13
N VAL A 203 9.83 -14.57 1.88
CA VAL A 203 9.77 -13.84 3.15
C VAL A 203 10.77 -14.34 4.21
N ASP A 204 11.05 -15.64 4.26
CA ASP A 204 11.99 -16.24 5.22
C ASP A 204 13.30 -16.68 4.55
N ILE A 205 13.82 -15.86 3.64
CA ILE A 205 15.13 -16.05 3.00
C ILE A 205 16.29 -16.20 4.02
N ASP A 206 16.10 -15.70 5.23
CA ASP A 206 17.03 -15.78 6.36
C ASP A 206 16.87 -17.06 7.20
N LYS A 207 15.74 -17.77 7.10
CA LYS A 207 15.43 -18.95 7.95
C LYS A 207 15.40 -20.27 7.18
N VAL A 208 15.17 -20.24 5.87
CA VAL A 208 14.93 -21.44 5.04
C VAL A 208 15.82 -21.42 3.80
N SER A 209 16.36 -22.58 3.40
CA SER A 209 17.18 -22.69 2.21
C SER A 209 16.35 -22.56 0.92
N ALA A 210 16.92 -21.96 -0.13
CA ALA A 210 16.20 -21.77 -1.39
C ALA A 210 15.75 -23.09 -2.06
N ALA A 211 16.41 -24.21 -1.74
CA ALA A 211 16.07 -25.54 -2.24
C ALA A 211 14.82 -26.13 -1.58
N GLU A 212 14.45 -25.67 -0.38
CA GLU A 212 13.25 -26.11 0.34
C GLU A 212 11.99 -25.33 -0.07
N VAL A 213 12.16 -24.17 -0.73
CA VAL A 213 11.04 -23.32 -1.15
C VAL A 213 10.53 -23.78 -2.52
N GLN A 214 9.42 -24.52 -2.53
CA GLN A 214 8.76 -24.97 -3.77
C GLN A 214 7.85 -23.90 -4.41
N LEU A 215 7.79 -22.70 -3.83
CA LEU A 215 6.92 -21.61 -4.30
C LEU A 215 7.67 -20.70 -5.28
N THR A 216 6.94 -20.22 -6.29
CA THR A 216 7.41 -19.13 -7.15
C THR A 216 6.66 -17.84 -6.80
N ASN A 217 7.20 -16.68 -7.20
CA ASN A 217 6.56 -15.37 -6.97
C ASN A 217 5.22 -15.15 -7.70
N LYS A 218 4.80 -16.11 -8.53
CA LYS A 218 3.48 -16.17 -9.17
C LYS A 218 2.47 -16.96 -8.35
N ASP A 219 2.91 -17.78 -7.40
CA ASP A 219 2.02 -18.56 -6.55
C ASP A 219 1.22 -17.62 -5.63
N PRO A 220 -0.11 -17.77 -5.52
CA PRO A 220 -0.94 -16.92 -4.66
C PRO A 220 -0.58 -17.02 -3.16
N ARG A 221 0.09 -18.10 -2.73
CA ARG A 221 0.61 -18.27 -1.36
C ARG A 221 1.94 -17.55 -1.14
N TRP A 222 2.55 -16.99 -2.19
CA TRP A 222 3.81 -16.27 -2.07
C TRP A 222 3.67 -15.04 -1.16
N VAL A 223 4.57 -14.95 -0.19
CA VAL A 223 4.80 -13.76 0.63
C VAL A 223 6.22 -13.29 0.35
N GLY A 224 6.35 -12.04 -0.11
CA GLY A 224 7.65 -11.43 -0.37
C GLY A 224 8.35 -10.96 0.92
N ALA A 225 9.66 -10.75 0.87
CA ALA A 225 10.49 -10.24 1.97
C ALA A 225 10.21 -8.76 2.29
N TRP A 226 9.02 -8.49 2.82
CA TRP A 226 8.50 -7.17 3.15
C TRP A 226 9.27 -6.48 4.29
N TRP A 227 10.04 -7.20 5.11
CA TRP A 227 10.81 -6.62 6.22
C TRP A 227 12.13 -5.98 5.75
N LEU A 228 12.69 -6.48 4.63
CA LEU A 228 14.02 -6.11 4.18
C LEU A 228 14.11 -4.64 3.77
N GLY A 229 13.11 -4.12 3.06
CA GLY A 229 13.10 -2.71 2.66
C GLY A 229 12.90 -1.75 3.83
N PHE A 230 12.29 -2.19 4.95
CA PHE A 230 12.22 -1.38 6.16
C PHE A 230 13.60 -1.21 6.81
N LEU A 231 14.44 -2.25 6.81
CA LEU A 231 15.82 -2.15 7.29
C LEU A 231 16.67 -1.22 6.41
N VAL A 232 16.53 -1.34 5.09
CA VAL A 232 17.20 -0.44 4.13
C VAL A 232 16.77 1.00 4.37
N ALA A 233 15.46 1.25 4.44
CA ALA A 233 14.93 2.59 4.64
C ALA A 233 15.31 3.18 6.01
N ALA A 234 15.22 2.41 7.10
CA ALA A 234 15.61 2.84 8.43
C ALA A 234 17.10 3.20 8.51
N SER A 235 17.96 2.41 7.87
CA SER A 235 19.40 2.67 7.80
C SER A 235 19.69 3.98 7.05
N LEU A 236 19.03 4.21 5.92
CA LEU A 236 19.16 5.46 5.15
C LEU A 236 18.69 6.68 5.95
N VAL A 237 17.59 6.57 6.69
CA VAL A 237 17.12 7.66 7.57
C VAL A 237 18.12 7.92 8.69
N ALA A 238 18.63 6.88 9.36
CA ALA A 238 19.60 7.02 10.44
C ALA A 238 20.88 7.72 9.98
N LEU A 239 21.41 7.32 8.81
CA LEU A 239 22.57 7.97 8.20
C LEU A 239 22.28 9.44 7.83
N SER A 240 21.08 9.70 7.29
CA SER A 240 20.63 11.06 6.94
C SER A 240 20.39 11.96 8.15
N ALA A 241 20.19 11.38 9.34
CA ALA A 241 20.00 12.11 10.58
C ALA A 241 21.32 12.65 11.17
N LEU A 242 22.45 11.98 10.93
CA LEU A 242 23.74 12.32 11.56
C LEU A 242 24.17 13.79 11.36
N PRO A 243 24.09 14.38 10.15
CA PRO A 243 24.50 15.77 9.92
C PRO A 243 23.75 16.79 10.78
N TYR A 244 22.52 16.47 11.20
CA TYR A 244 21.65 17.38 11.97
C TYR A 244 22.13 17.67 13.38
N PHE A 245 22.96 16.80 13.94
CA PHE A 245 23.57 17.04 15.25
C PHE A 245 24.75 18.03 15.19
N PHE A 246 25.30 18.27 14.00
CA PHE A 246 26.43 19.18 13.77
C PHE A 246 26.01 20.55 13.23
N PHE A 247 24.79 20.70 12.70
CA PHE A 247 24.29 22.00 12.26
C PHE A 247 24.09 22.96 13.46
N PRO A 248 24.53 24.24 13.34
CA PRO A 248 24.36 25.21 14.40
C PRO A 248 22.90 25.64 14.55
N ARG A 249 22.56 26.20 15.73
CA ARG A 249 21.22 26.74 16.00
C ARG A 249 20.84 27.83 14.99
N GLU A 250 21.79 28.68 14.65
CA GLU A 250 21.64 29.79 13.71
C GLU A 250 22.79 29.73 12.70
N MET A 251 22.47 29.83 11.40
CA MET A 251 23.49 29.96 10.36
C MET A 251 23.78 31.44 10.07
N PRO A 252 24.98 31.77 9.56
CA PRO A 252 25.20 33.06 8.93
C PRO A 252 24.16 33.26 7.82
N LYS A 253 23.39 34.36 7.89
CA LYS A 253 22.37 34.68 6.89
C LYS A 253 23.04 35.03 5.56
N GLU A 254 22.47 34.58 4.44
CA GLU A 254 22.88 35.07 3.12
C GLU A 254 22.63 36.60 3.02
N VAL A 255 23.51 37.31 2.29
CA VAL A 255 23.35 38.74 2.04
C VAL A 255 22.02 38.98 1.32
N GLY A 256 21.12 39.77 1.93
CA GLY A 256 19.76 40.00 1.42
C GLY A 256 18.69 39.06 1.98
N ALA A 257 18.95 38.32 3.06
CA ALA A 257 17.91 37.62 3.80
C ALA A 257 16.97 38.59 4.53
N ALA A 258 15.66 38.42 4.37
CA ALA A 258 14.64 39.26 4.98
C ALA A 258 14.64 39.15 6.52
N LEU A 259 14.41 40.26 7.22
CA LEU A 259 14.10 40.22 8.65
C LEU A 259 12.58 40.05 8.82
N HIS A 260 12.11 38.80 8.86
CA HIS A 260 10.69 38.53 9.13
C HIS A 260 10.36 38.73 10.62
N THR A 261 9.75 39.87 10.96
CA THR A 261 9.06 40.07 12.23
C THR A 261 7.77 39.26 12.25
N HIS A 262 7.75 38.15 13.00
CA HIS A 262 6.53 37.38 13.26
C HIS A 262 5.57 38.22 14.11
N THR A 263 4.54 38.79 13.48
CA THR A 263 3.38 39.33 14.18
C THR A 263 2.58 38.19 14.80
N ARG A 264 2.50 38.17 16.14
CA ARG A 264 1.66 37.23 16.90
C ARG A 264 0.19 37.60 16.71
N THR A 265 -0.47 37.03 15.71
CA THR A 265 -1.93 37.00 15.65
C THR A 265 -2.44 35.67 16.21
N GLY A 266 -3.57 35.69 16.92
CA GLY A 266 -4.12 34.50 17.58
C GLY A 266 -4.52 33.43 16.57
N PHE A 267 -3.90 32.24 16.68
CA PHE A 267 -4.17 31.05 15.87
C PHE A 267 -5.67 30.80 15.58
N PRO A 268 -6.62 30.91 16.55
CA PRO A 268 -8.03 30.62 16.31
C PRO A 268 -8.72 31.66 15.42
N ALA A 269 -8.34 32.94 15.56
CA ALA A 269 -8.98 34.04 14.84
C ALA A 269 -8.59 34.02 13.35
N VAL A 270 -7.31 33.77 13.05
CA VAL A 270 -6.81 33.63 11.67
C VAL A 270 -7.35 32.36 11.03
N LEU A 271 -7.49 31.26 11.79
CA LEU A 271 -8.09 30.01 11.30
C LEU A 271 -9.53 30.22 10.86
N LEU A 272 -10.35 30.84 11.72
CA LEU A 272 -11.75 31.11 11.42
C LEU A 272 -11.91 32.11 10.26
N ARG A 273 -11.02 33.11 10.17
CA ARG A 273 -10.99 34.07 9.05
C ARG A 273 -10.74 33.36 7.72
N ASN A 274 -9.72 32.51 7.65
CA ASN A 274 -9.39 31.77 6.42
C ASN A 274 -10.47 30.76 6.04
N LEU A 275 -11.00 30.00 6.99
CA LEU A 275 -12.07 29.02 6.72
C LEU A 275 -13.39 29.67 6.27
N ARG A 276 -13.64 30.95 6.61
CA ARG A 276 -14.79 31.71 6.09
C ARG A 276 -14.58 32.26 4.68
N HIS A 277 -13.36 32.24 4.14
CA HIS A 277 -13.11 32.71 2.79
C HIS A 277 -13.57 31.65 1.76
N PRO A 278 -14.62 31.91 0.96
CA PRO A 278 -15.33 30.87 0.21
C PRO A 278 -14.45 30.22 -0.88
N VAL A 279 -13.62 31.01 -1.57
CA VAL A 279 -12.72 30.50 -2.62
C VAL A 279 -11.65 29.59 -2.01
N TYR A 280 -11.12 29.95 -0.84
CA TYR A 280 -10.10 29.16 -0.17
C TYR A 280 -10.68 27.81 0.27
N LEU A 281 -11.83 27.83 0.96
CA LEU A 281 -12.47 26.62 1.45
C LEU A 281 -12.83 25.66 0.31
N LEU A 282 -13.41 26.15 -0.78
CA LEU A 282 -13.76 25.33 -1.94
C LEU A 282 -12.54 24.66 -2.58
N VAL A 283 -11.45 25.41 -2.77
CA VAL A 283 -10.21 24.87 -3.36
C VAL A 283 -9.57 23.84 -2.44
N VAL A 284 -9.55 24.09 -1.13
CA VAL A 284 -9.03 23.12 -0.15
C VAL A 284 -9.88 21.85 -0.12
N LEU A 285 -11.21 21.95 -0.12
CA LEU A 285 -12.10 20.78 -0.18
C LEU A 285 -11.91 19.97 -1.48
N ALA A 286 -11.73 20.65 -2.61
CA ALA A 286 -11.42 19.98 -3.87
C ALA A 286 -10.07 19.22 -3.80
N GLN A 287 -9.05 19.81 -3.19
CA GLN A 287 -7.77 19.14 -2.98
C GLN A 287 -7.85 18.00 -1.96
N VAL A 288 -8.69 18.12 -0.93
CA VAL A 288 -8.99 17.02 0.00
C VAL A 288 -9.58 15.83 -0.76
N ASN A 289 -10.56 16.06 -1.65
CA ASN A 289 -11.14 14.98 -2.45
C ASN A 289 -10.08 14.30 -3.35
N ILE A 290 -9.31 15.09 -4.11
CA ILE A 290 -8.22 14.56 -4.96
C ILE A 290 -7.21 13.77 -4.12
N SER A 291 -6.84 14.28 -2.94
CA SER A 291 -5.87 13.62 -2.08
C SER A 291 -6.42 12.37 -1.41
N ALA A 292 -7.73 12.30 -1.15
CA ALA A 292 -8.37 11.11 -0.60
C ALA A 292 -8.33 9.97 -1.62
N MET A 293 -8.61 10.29 -2.90
CA MET A 293 -8.42 9.37 -4.02
C MET A 293 -6.96 8.91 -4.10
N VAL A 294 -5.99 9.83 -4.08
CA VAL A 294 -4.56 9.48 -4.13
C VAL A 294 -4.15 8.61 -2.93
N ALA A 295 -4.64 8.89 -1.73
CA ALA A 295 -4.33 8.10 -0.53
C ALA A 295 -4.87 6.66 -0.64
N GLY A 296 -6.10 6.49 -1.11
CA GLY A 296 -6.71 5.18 -1.36
C GLY A 296 -5.97 4.38 -2.44
N LEU A 297 -5.72 5.01 -3.60
CA LEU A 297 -4.98 4.37 -4.70
C LEU A 297 -3.53 4.07 -4.32
N ALA A 298 -2.83 4.98 -3.66
CA ALA A 298 -1.47 4.72 -3.20
C ALA A 298 -1.41 3.53 -2.24
N THR A 299 -2.46 3.27 -1.46
CA THR A 299 -2.47 2.16 -0.51
C THR A 299 -2.86 0.84 -1.18
N PHE A 300 -3.89 0.83 -2.03
CA PHE A 300 -4.49 -0.41 -2.54
C PHE A 300 -4.37 -0.66 -4.05
N MET A 301 -3.76 0.25 -4.83
CA MET A 301 -3.57 0.02 -6.27
C MET A 301 -2.74 -1.23 -6.54
N GLY A 302 -1.72 -1.52 -5.71
CA GLY A 302 -0.91 -2.73 -5.85
C GLY A 302 -1.78 -3.98 -5.73
N LYS A 303 -2.56 -4.06 -4.65
CA LYS A 303 -3.55 -5.12 -4.41
C LYS A 303 -4.59 -5.22 -5.53
N PHE A 304 -5.06 -4.08 -6.04
CA PHE A 304 -6.00 -4.05 -7.16
C PHE A 304 -5.40 -4.71 -8.41
N LEU A 305 -4.18 -4.32 -8.79
CA LEU A 305 -3.47 -4.88 -9.93
C LEU A 305 -3.15 -6.37 -9.77
N GLU A 306 -2.78 -6.79 -8.56
CA GLU A 306 -2.55 -8.20 -8.22
C GLU A 306 -3.81 -9.05 -8.46
N ARG A 307 -5.00 -8.58 -8.06
CA ARG A 307 -6.25 -9.35 -8.17
C ARG A 307 -6.92 -9.23 -9.54
N GLN A 308 -6.98 -8.03 -10.11
CA GLN A 308 -7.69 -7.77 -11.36
C GLN A 308 -6.96 -8.33 -12.58
N PHE A 309 -5.63 -8.45 -12.53
CA PHE A 309 -4.81 -8.89 -13.66
C PHE A 309 -3.87 -10.05 -13.32
N SER A 310 -4.02 -10.67 -12.14
CA SER A 310 -3.17 -11.78 -11.66
C SER A 310 -1.67 -11.46 -11.72
N LEU A 311 -1.29 -10.21 -11.41
CA LEU A 311 0.10 -9.78 -11.40
C LEU A 311 0.78 -10.18 -10.08
N THR A 312 2.10 -10.34 -10.13
CA THR A 312 2.89 -10.45 -8.90
C THR A 312 2.95 -9.10 -8.19
N ALA A 313 3.06 -9.10 -6.87
CA ALA A 313 3.20 -7.87 -6.07
C ALA A 313 4.41 -7.02 -6.55
N SER A 314 5.49 -7.70 -6.96
CA SER A 314 6.68 -7.02 -7.49
C SER A 314 6.40 -6.25 -8.79
N LEU A 315 5.64 -6.82 -9.72
CA LEU A 315 5.29 -6.19 -10.99
C LEU A 315 4.28 -5.05 -10.79
N ALA A 316 3.27 -5.26 -9.94
CA ALA A 316 2.30 -4.23 -9.57
C ALA A 316 2.99 -2.98 -9.00
N ASN A 317 3.93 -3.18 -8.07
CA ASN A 317 4.73 -2.10 -7.49
C ASN A 317 5.64 -1.41 -8.52
N MET A 318 6.21 -2.17 -9.47
CA MET A 318 7.01 -1.60 -10.54
C MET A 318 6.20 -0.63 -11.41
N ILE A 319 4.97 -1.01 -11.76
CA ILE A 319 4.07 -0.17 -12.57
C ILE A 319 3.72 1.12 -11.81
N ILE A 320 3.39 1.02 -10.52
CA ILE A 320 3.06 2.20 -9.70
C ILE A 320 4.28 3.12 -9.59
N GLY A 321 5.45 2.58 -9.25
CA GLY A 321 6.68 3.34 -9.01
C GLY A 321 7.32 3.92 -10.27
N ALA A 322 7.30 3.19 -11.38
CA ALA A 322 8.01 3.57 -12.61
C ALA A 322 7.12 4.20 -13.70
N VAL A 323 5.79 4.01 -13.62
CA VAL A 323 4.85 4.55 -14.62
C VAL A 323 3.93 5.59 -14.01
N ASN A 324 3.13 5.22 -13.01
CA ASN A 324 2.07 6.10 -12.50
C ASN A 324 2.62 7.31 -11.73
N ILE A 325 3.61 7.11 -10.85
CA ILE A 325 4.18 8.21 -10.06
C ILE A 325 4.95 9.21 -10.94
N PRO A 326 5.84 8.78 -11.86
CA PRO A 326 6.45 9.70 -12.83
C PRO A 326 5.42 10.40 -13.73
N GLY A 327 4.34 9.71 -14.14
CA GLY A 327 3.23 10.33 -14.85
C GLY A 327 2.62 11.48 -14.06
N ALA A 328 2.33 11.28 -12.77
CA ALA A 328 1.84 12.34 -11.91
C ALA A 328 2.83 13.52 -11.80
N MET A 329 4.14 13.26 -11.74
CA MET A 329 5.17 14.33 -11.76
C MET A 329 5.11 15.16 -13.04
N VAL A 330 4.99 14.50 -14.20
CA VAL A 330 4.86 15.18 -15.50
C VAL A 330 3.64 16.10 -15.49
N GLY A 331 2.50 15.64 -14.98
CA GLY A 331 1.30 16.47 -14.87
C GLY A 331 1.51 17.71 -14.00
N ILE A 332 2.10 17.58 -12.80
CA ILE A 332 2.40 18.73 -11.91
C ILE A 332 3.26 19.77 -12.62
N VAL A 333 4.32 19.32 -13.32
CA VAL A 333 5.24 20.19 -14.06
C VAL A 333 4.54 20.86 -15.23
N VAL A 334 3.76 20.12 -16.02
CA VAL A 334 2.97 20.65 -17.15
C VAL A 334 1.98 21.70 -16.66
N GLY A 335 1.27 21.44 -15.56
CA GLY A 335 0.34 22.41 -14.95
C GLY A 335 1.04 23.71 -14.54
N GLY A 336 2.25 23.62 -13.98
CA GLY A 336 3.09 24.79 -13.67
C GLY A 336 3.59 25.52 -14.92
N ALA A 337 4.00 24.78 -15.95
CA ALA A 337 4.47 25.34 -17.22
C ALA A 337 3.37 26.11 -17.95
N ILE A 338 2.15 25.56 -17.99
CA ILE A 338 0.96 26.23 -18.56
C ILE A 338 0.69 27.53 -17.80
N LEU A 339 0.66 27.48 -16.46
CA LEU A 339 0.43 28.65 -15.62
C LEU A 339 1.45 29.77 -15.89
N LYS A 340 2.73 29.42 -16.00
CA LYS A 340 3.82 30.37 -16.25
C LYS A 340 3.77 30.94 -17.66
N ARG A 341 3.57 30.09 -18.68
CA ARG A 341 3.61 30.47 -20.10
C ARG A 341 2.46 31.40 -20.48
N PHE A 342 1.26 31.14 -19.95
CA PHE A 342 0.07 31.93 -20.27
C PHE A 342 -0.24 33.03 -19.25
N GLN A 343 0.59 33.21 -18.21
CA GLN A 343 0.39 34.24 -17.16
C GLN A 343 -1.06 34.27 -16.66
N MET A 344 -1.60 33.09 -16.33
CA MET A 344 -3.05 32.93 -16.17
C MET A 344 -3.59 33.73 -14.97
N SER A 345 -4.72 34.41 -15.20
CA SER A 345 -5.54 35.02 -14.16
C SER A 345 -6.20 33.97 -13.25
N LEU A 346 -6.72 34.39 -12.08
CA LEU A 346 -7.44 33.50 -11.15
C LEU A 346 -8.59 32.73 -11.84
N ARG A 347 -9.37 33.41 -12.68
CA ARG A 347 -10.49 32.80 -13.41
C ARG A 347 -10.02 31.74 -14.42
N GLN A 348 -8.90 32.00 -15.09
CA GLN A 348 -8.31 31.04 -16.02
C GLN A 348 -7.71 29.84 -15.26
N CYS A 349 -7.11 30.05 -14.08
CA CYS A 349 -6.62 28.96 -13.24
C CYS A 349 -7.76 28.05 -12.79
N SER A 350 -8.87 28.61 -12.32
CA SER A 350 -10.05 27.82 -11.95
C SER A 350 -10.63 27.05 -13.14
N ALA A 351 -10.68 27.69 -14.32
CA ALA A 351 -11.14 27.02 -15.54
C ALA A 351 -10.23 25.84 -15.95
N LEU A 352 -8.91 26.00 -15.82
CA LEU A 352 -7.95 24.93 -16.06
C LEU A 352 -8.14 23.75 -15.10
N CYS A 353 -8.34 24.00 -13.80
CA CYS A 353 -8.62 22.93 -12.84
C CYS A 353 -9.91 22.18 -13.17
N VAL A 354 -10.99 22.89 -13.47
CA VAL A 354 -12.29 22.26 -13.82
C VAL A 354 -12.16 21.45 -15.11
N LEU A 355 -11.51 21.99 -16.15
CA LEU A 355 -11.29 21.28 -17.40
C LEU A 355 -10.39 20.05 -17.21
N GLY A 356 -9.31 20.18 -16.45
CA GLY A 356 -8.39 19.09 -16.15
C GLY A 356 -9.09 17.95 -15.41
N MET A 357 -9.92 18.27 -14.41
CA MET A 357 -10.71 17.27 -13.67
C MET A 357 -11.81 16.64 -14.53
N LEU A 358 -12.47 17.41 -15.39
CA LEU A 358 -13.44 16.87 -16.35
C LEU A 358 -12.79 15.87 -17.30
N LEU A 359 -11.64 16.22 -17.88
CA LEU A 359 -10.87 15.32 -18.74
C LEU A 359 -10.35 14.09 -17.99
N CYS A 360 -9.95 14.25 -16.73
CA CYS A 360 -9.59 13.12 -15.86
C CYS A 360 -10.77 12.17 -15.65
N LEU A 361 -11.99 12.68 -15.42
CA LEU A 361 -13.18 11.84 -15.27
C LEU A 361 -13.51 11.10 -16.58
N LEU A 362 -13.40 11.78 -17.72
CA LEU A 362 -13.62 11.17 -19.03
C LEU A 362 -12.61 10.06 -19.34
N THR A 363 -11.34 10.25 -18.98
CA THR A 363 -10.29 9.22 -19.17
C THR A 363 -10.34 8.10 -18.14
N ALA A 364 -10.81 8.37 -16.92
CA ALA A 364 -10.97 7.37 -15.88
C ALA A 364 -12.23 6.51 -16.05
N PHE A 365 -13.30 7.02 -16.67
CA PHE A 365 -14.57 6.30 -16.82
C PHE A 365 -14.44 4.92 -17.48
N PRO A 366 -13.67 4.74 -18.58
CA PRO A 366 -13.44 3.41 -19.18
C PRO A 366 -12.77 2.40 -18.23
N LEU A 367 -12.02 2.85 -17.21
CA LEU A 367 -11.35 1.96 -16.25
C LEU A 367 -12.35 1.11 -15.46
N LEU A 368 -13.59 1.57 -15.28
CA LEU A 368 -14.67 0.81 -14.63
C LEU A 368 -15.09 -0.45 -15.41
N PHE A 369 -14.75 -0.53 -16.68
CA PHE A 369 -15.07 -1.65 -17.56
C PHE A 369 -13.83 -2.49 -17.92
N LEU A 370 -12.63 -1.92 -17.75
CA LEU A 370 -11.37 -2.57 -18.05
C LEU A 370 -10.91 -3.42 -16.88
N GLY A 371 -11.14 -4.73 -16.98
CA GLY A 371 -10.51 -5.70 -16.10
C GLY A 371 -11.04 -7.11 -16.33
N CYS A 372 -10.35 -8.09 -15.74
CA CYS A 372 -10.71 -9.49 -15.88
C CYS A 372 -12.04 -9.88 -15.22
N PRO A 373 -12.77 -10.85 -15.81
CA PRO A 373 -13.91 -11.45 -15.15
C PRO A 373 -13.49 -12.16 -13.86
N THR A 374 -14.45 -12.36 -12.96
CA THR A 374 -14.25 -13.13 -11.74
C THR A 374 -13.89 -14.57 -12.09
N GLN A 375 -12.85 -15.09 -11.46
CA GLN A 375 -12.34 -16.41 -11.78
C GLN A 375 -13.34 -17.50 -11.39
N ARG A 376 -13.43 -18.56 -12.21
CA ARG A 376 -14.28 -19.72 -11.95
C ARG A 376 -13.60 -20.62 -10.94
N VAL A 377 -14.07 -20.57 -9.71
CA VAL A 377 -13.57 -21.35 -8.58
C VAL A 377 -14.67 -22.29 -8.16
N ALA A 378 -14.39 -23.59 -8.17
CA ALA A 378 -15.37 -24.61 -7.82
C ALA A 378 -15.80 -24.48 -6.35
N GLY A 379 -17.11 -24.51 -6.10
CA GLY A 379 -17.67 -24.36 -4.75
C GLY A 379 -17.64 -22.94 -4.18
N VAL A 380 -17.16 -21.93 -4.94
CA VAL A 380 -17.17 -20.51 -4.54
C VAL A 380 -17.95 -19.67 -5.56
N THR A 381 -17.52 -19.65 -6.82
CA THR A 381 -18.19 -18.87 -7.89
C THR A 381 -18.84 -19.75 -8.94
N TYR A 382 -18.41 -21.01 -9.05
CA TYR A 382 -18.93 -21.98 -10.01
C TYR A 382 -19.61 -23.14 -9.26
N TRP A 383 -20.94 -23.08 -9.18
CA TRP A 383 -21.80 -24.04 -8.49
C TRP A 383 -22.69 -24.87 -9.42
N ASP A 384 -22.97 -24.38 -10.65
CA ASP A 384 -23.94 -24.98 -11.58
C ASP A 384 -23.68 -26.45 -11.99
N ARG A 385 -22.46 -26.96 -11.79
CA ARG A 385 -22.09 -28.36 -12.09
C ARG A 385 -22.03 -29.26 -10.85
N TYR A 386 -22.20 -28.69 -9.65
CA TYR A 386 -22.07 -29.37 -8.36
C TYR A 386 -23.31 -29.06 -7.53
N HIS A 387 -24.35 -29.88 -7.66
CA HIS A 387 -25.52 -29.79 -6.78
C HIS A 387 -25.06 -29.89 -5.33
N SER A 388 -25.06 -28.78 -4.63
CA SER A 388 -24.86 -28.74 -3.18
C SER A 388 -26.26 -28.66 -2.59
N SER A 389 -26.63 -29.62 -1.76
CA SER A 389 -27.85 -29.53 -0.95
C SER A 389 -27.77 -28.25 -0.11
N ALA A 390 -28.60 -27.28 -0.47
CA ALA A 390 -28.74 -26.01 0.24
C ALA A 390 -29.22 -26.28 1.66
N GLY A 391 -28.29 -26.46 2.62
CA GLY A 391 -28.66 -26.78 4.00
C GLY A 391 -27.56 -26.71 5.04
N LEU A 392 -26.31 -27.06 4.73
CA LEU A 392 -25.18 -26.99 5.68
C LEU A 392 -24.03 -26.20 5.04
N GLY A 393 -23.52 -25.18 5.72
CA GLY A 393 -22.47 -24.26 5.24
C GLY A 393 -21.08 -24.86 5.00
N THR A 394 -20.99 -26.10 4.52
CA THR A 394 -19.77 -26.81 4.15
C THR A 394 -19.68 -26.85 2.62
N GLY A 395 -18.83 -26.02 2.02
CA GLY A 395 -18.57 -25.95 0.58
C GLY A 395 -17.83 -27.16 0.01
N ALA A 396 -18.17 -28.38 0.45
CA ALA A 396 -17.58 -29.61 -0.03
C ALA A 396 -18.26 -30.03 -1.34
N LEU A 397 -17.50 -30.19 -2.42
CA LEU A 397 -18.01 -30.74 -3.66
C LEU A 397 -18.34 -32.21 -3.46
N GLU A 398 -19.49 -32.69 -3.95
CA GLU A 398 -19.91 -34.10 -3.82
C GLU A 398 -18.85 -35.09 -4.34
N CYS A 399 -18.16 -34.75 -5.43
CA CYS A 399 -17.06 -35.54 -6.01
C CYS A 399 -15.84 -35.69 -5.07
N SER A 400 -15.68 -34.77 -4.13
CA SER A 400 -14.62 -34.76 -3.11
C SER A 400 -15.14 -35.12 -1.73
N ALA A 401 -16.42 -35.47 -1.57
CA ALA A 401 -17.02 -35.76 -0.26
C ALA A 401 -16.40 -36.98 0.43
N GLN A 402 -15.87 -37.92 -0.35
CA GLN A 402 -15.12 -39.08 0.15
C GLN A 402 -13.68 -38.71 0.58
N CYS A 403 -13.21 -37.54 0.17
CA CYS A 403 -11.95 -36.94 0.58
C CYS A 403 -12.23 -36.07 1.82
N ARG A 404 -11.71 -36.46 2.99
CA ARG A 404 -11.85 -35.65 4.22
C ARG A 404 -10.89 -34.45 4.19
N CYS A 405 -11.09 -33.54 3.25
CA CYS A 405 -10.20 -32.39 3.03
C CYS A 405 -10.24 -31.40 4.20
N PRO A 406 -9.09 -30.84 4.61
CA PRO A 406 -9.07 -29.82 5.65
C PRO A 406 -9.76 -28.54 5.17
N GLU A 407 -10.71 -28.01 5.95
CA GLU A 407 -11.45 -26.79 5.60
C GLU A 407 -10.55 -25.55 5.45
N ALA A 408 -9.41 -25.53 6.15
CA ALA A 408 -8.44 -24.43 6.09
C ALA A 408 -7.48 -24.53 4.89
N GLY A 409 -7.36 -25.71 4.25
CA GLY A 409 -6.37 -26.00 3.23
C GLY A 409 -6.46 -25.07 2.03
N PHE A 410 -5.34 -24.45 1.66
CA PHE A 410 -5.24 -23.54 0.53
C PHE A 410 -3.98 -23.80 -0.28
N ASN A 411 -4.15 -24.48 -1.40
CA ASN A 411 -3.11 -24.82 -2.36
C ASN A 411 -3.75 -24.84 -3.75
N PRO A 412 -4.04 -23.66 -4.32
CA PRO A 412 -4.89 -23.58 -5.50
C PRO A 412 -4.27 -24.29 -6.70
N VAL A 413 -5.12 -25.01 -7.42
CA VAL A 413 -4.75 -25.77 -8.63
C VAL A 413 -5.71 -25.46 -9.77
N CYS A 414 -5.20 -25.47 -10.99
CA CYS A 414 -5.99 -25.32 -12.19
C CYS A 414 -6.30 -26.68 -12.82
N GLY A 415 -7.58 -27.03 -12.91
CA GLY A 415 -8.00 -28.26 -13.58
C GLY A 415 -7.86 -28.18 -15.10
N SER A 416 -7.77 -29.34 -15.75
CA SER A 416 -7.78 -29.45 -17.22
C SER A 416 -9.08 -28.96 -17.86
N ASP A 417 -10.13 -28.79 -17.06
CA ASP A 417 -11.43 -28.18 -17.41
C ASP A 417 -11.40 -26.64 -17.39
N GLY A 418 -10.28 -26.02 -16.99
CA GLY A 418 -10.13 -24.58 -16.86
C GLY A 418 -10.83 -23.99 -15.62
N VAL A 419 -11.20 -24.82 -14.65
CA VAL A 419 -11.77 -24.40 -13.36
C VAL A 419 -10.70 -24.46 -12.28
N GLU A 420 -10.66 -23.45 -11.40
CA GLU A 420 -9.77 -23.44 -10.25
C GLU A 420 -10.41 -24.14 -9.05
N TYR A 421 -9.59 -24.90 -8.33
CA TYR A 421 -9.96 -25.60 -7.10
C TYR A 421 -9.07 -25.08 -5.96
N THR A 422 -9.61 -25.01 -4.74
CA THR A 422 -8.92 -24.39 -3.59
C THR A 422 -7.74 -25.21 -3.08
N SER A 423 -7.74 -26.52 -3.33
CA SER A 423 -6.68 -27.48 -2.99
C SER A 423 -6.71 -28.69 -3.93
N PRO A 424 -5.60 -29.46 -4.06
CA PRO A 424 -5.62 -30.73 -4.80
C PRO A 424 -6.63 -31.73 -4.21
N CYS A 425 -6.81 -31.75 -2.89
CA CYS A 425 -7.81 -32.57 -2.21
C CYS A 425 -9.24 -32.18 -2.64
N SER A 426 -9.56 -30.88 -2.70
CA SER A 426 -10.87 -30.41 -3.16
C SER A 426 -11.15 -30.70 -4.63
N ALA A 427 -10.10 -30.89 -5.44
CA ALA A 427 -10.21 -31.38 -6.81
C ALA A 427 -10.32 -32.91 -6.90
N GLY A 428 -10.20 -33.61 -5.77
CA GLY A 428 -10.25 -35.07 -5.67
C GLY A 428 -8.99 -35.76 -6.20
N CYS A 429 -7.85 -35.07 -6.30
CA CYS A 429 -6.62 -35.63 -6.86
C CYS A 429 -5.97 -36.62 -5.91
N SER A 430 -5.59 -37.79 -6.42
CA SER A 430 -5.05 -38.91 -5.64
C SER A 430 -3.53 -39.06 -5.77
N SER A 431 -2.93 -38.49 -6.81
CA SER A 431 -1.50 -38.63 -7.09
C SER A 431 -0.88 -37.32 -7.57
N VAL A 432 0.43 -37.19 -7.34
CA VAL A 432 1.25 -36.03 -7.72
C VAL A 432 2.46 -36.52 -8.49
N HIS A 433 2.75 -35.86 -9.62
CA HIS A 433 4.00 -36.08 -10.35
C HIS A 433 4.88 -34.86 -10.18
N SER A 434 6.14 -35.10 -9.82
CA SER A 434 7.16 -34.07 -9.60
C SER A 434 8.31 -34.24 -10.59
N HIS A 435 8.94 -33.12 -10.95
CA HIS A 435 10.22 -33.09 -11.64
C HIS A 435 11.36 -33.59 -10.74
N ALA A 436 12.50 -33.91 -11.35
CA ALA A 436 13.72 -34.34 -10.64
C ALA A 436 14.29 -33.27 -9.68
N ASP A 437 13.90 -32.01 -9.84
CA ASP A 437 14.26 -30.88 -8.95
C ASP A 437 13.29 -30.72 -7.76
N GLY A 438 12.28 -31.59 -7.64
CA GLY A 438 11.27 -31.54 -6.59
C GLY A 438 10.08 -30.60 -6.88
N SER A 439 10.08 -29.89 -8.02
CA SER A 439 8.95 -29.06 -8.43
C SER A 439 7.78 -29.92 -8.92
N ILE A 440 6.54 -29.49 -8.63
CA ILE A 440 5.35 -30.26 -8.99
C ILE A 440 4.99 -30.00 -10.45
N LEU A 441 4.89 -31.07 -11.24
CA LEU A 441 4.50 -31.00 -12.65
C LEU A 441 2.97 -30.96 -12.78
N ASN A 442 2.28 -31.95 -12.22
CA ASN A 442 0.83 -32.06 -12.26
C ASN A 442 0.30 -32.99 -11.16
N TYR A 443 -0.99 -32.86 -10.89
CA TYR A 443 -1.78 -33.74 -10.06
C TYR A 443 -2.69 -34.58 -10.97
N THR A 444 -2.82 -35.87 -10.67
CA THR A 444 -3.53 -36.85 -11.49
C THR A 444 -4.51 -37.66 -10.66
N GLY A 445 -5.47 -38.29 -11.33
CA GLY A 445 -6.55 -39.04 -10.68
C GLY A 445 -7.50 -38.13 -9.92
N CYS A 446 -7.86 -36.97 -10.50
CA CYS A 446 -8.73 -35.97 -9.89
C CYS A 446 -10.20 -36.26 -10.22
N SER A 447 -10.98 -36.68 -9.22
CA SER A 447 -12.39 -37.10 -9.41
C SER A 447 -13.33 -35.96 -9.79
N CYS A 448 -13.01 -34.72 -9.41
CA CYS A 448 -13.85 -33.56 -9.70
C CYS A 448 -13.59 -32.98 -11.10
N ILE A 449 -12.47 -33.31 -11.75
CA ILE A 449 -12.12 -32.68 -13.02
C ILE A 449 -12.60 -33.55 -14.19
N THR A 450 -13.58 -33.04 -14.93
CA THR A 450 -14.09 -33.68 -16.15
C THR A 450 -13.31 -33.18 -17.37
N GLY A 451 -12.50 -34.03 -18.01
CA GLY A 451 -11.74 -33.70 -19.22
C GLY A 451 -11.69 -34.86 -20.23
N PRO A 452 -11.22 -34.63 -21.47
CA PRO A 452 -11.08 -35.68 -22.48
C PRO A 452 -9.91 -36.62 -22.12
N GLY A 453 -10.20 -37.65 -21.32
CA GLY A 453 -9.26 -38.69 -20.89
C GLY A 453 -9.75 -39.46 -19.66
N PRO A 454 -9.17 -40.64 -19.34
CA PRO A 454 -9.49 -41.36 -18.12
C PRO A 454 -8.86 -40.65 -16.92
N ALA A 455 -9.71 -39.96 -16.14
CA ALA A 455 -9.40 -39.06 -15.02
C ALA A 455 -8.74 -37.71 -15.42
N GLY A 456 -9.36 -36.61 -14.99
CA GLY A 456 -8.81 -35.27 -15.19
C GLY A 456 -7.51 -35.04 -14.42
N PHE A 457 -6.73 -34.07 -14.87
CA PHE A 457 -5.48 -33.65 -14.22
C PHE A 457 -5.57 -32.17 -13.81
N ALA A 458 -4.77 -31.78 -12.81
CA ALA A 458 -4.64 -30.40 -12.37
C ALA A 458 -3.17 -29.94 -12.42
N ARG A 459 -2.95 -28.66 -12.71
CA ARG A 459 -1.64 -28.01 -12.65
C ARG A 459 -1.54 -27.15 -11.39
N PRO A 460 -0.35 -27.03 -10.76
CA PRO A 460 -0.17 -26.16 -9.60
C PRO A 460 -0.37 -24.68 -9.96
N GLY A 461 -0.92 -23.92 -9.03
CA GLY A 461 -1.19 -22.50 -9.19
C GLY A 461 -2.56 -22.20 -9.78
N THR A 462 -2.82 -20.92 -10.04
CA THR A 462 -4.11 -20.46 -10.53
C THR A 462 -4.29 -20.77 -12.02
N CYS A 463 -5.54 -20.81 -12.50
CA CYS A 463 -5.81 -20.91 -13.94
C CYS A 463 -5.39 -19.66 -14.74
N GLY A 464 -4.94 -18.60 -14.06
CA GLY A 464 -4.67 -17.32 -14.65
C GLY A 464 -5.92 -16.66 -15.22
N THR A 465 -5.71 -15.57 -15.96
CA THR A 465 -6.80 -14.77 -16.51
C THR A 465 -6.61 -14.55 -18.01
N GLY A 466 -7.60 -14.94 -18.82
CA GLY A 466 -7.59 -14.80 -20.30
C GLY A 466 -7.69 -13.37 -20.85
N CYS A 467 -7.44 -12.35 -20.03
CA CYS A 467 -7.70 -10.93 -20.27
C CYS A 467 -6.43 -10.08 -20.11
N SER A 468 -5.26 -10.69 -20.27
CA SER A 468 -3.96 -10.00 -20.27
C SER A 468 -3.89 -8.86 -21.30
N HIS A 469 -4.66 -8.93 -22.39
CA HIS A 469 -4.74 -7.87 -23.39
C HIS A 469 -5.36 -6.56 -22.87
N LEU A 470 -6.19 -6.61 -21.81
CA LEU A 470 -6.82 -5.42 -21.20
C LEU A 470 -5.89 -4.68 -20.24
N PHE A 471 -4.79 -5.31 -19.83
CA PHE A 471 -3.85 -4.75 -18.86
C PHE A 471 -3.12 -3.51 -19.40
N VAL A 472 -2.57 -3.57 -20.62
CA VAL A 472 -1.84 -2.43 -21.21
C VAL A 472 -2.75 -1.21 -21.41
N PRO A 473 -3.96 -1.34 -22.00
CA PRO A 473 -4.93 -0.24 -22.05
C PRO A 473 -5.25 0.36 -20.67
N PHE A 474 -5.42 -0.49 -19.64
CA PHE A 474 -5.66 -0.03 -18.27
C PHE A 474 -4.50 0.82 -17.74
N VAL A 475 -3.24 0.39 -17.93
CA VAL A 475 -2.06 1.15 -17.49
C VAL A 475 -1.95 2.49 -18.21
N VAL A 476 -2.18 2.51 -19.54
CA VAL A 476 -2.12 3.74 -20.32
C VAL A 476 -3.20 4.74 -19.86
N LEU A 477 -4.44 4.29 -19.71
CA LEU A 477 -5.55 5.16 -19.30
C LEU A 477 -5.41 5.62 -17.85
N SER A 478 -4.99 4.75 -16.93
CA SER A 478 -4.75 5.13 -15.53
C SER A 478 -3.61 6.13 -15.39
N CYS A 479 -2.52 5.97 -16.16
CA CYS A 479 -1.43 6.94 -16.20
C CYS A 479 -1.88 8.29 -16.79
N LEU A 480 -2.64 8.27 -17.89
CA LEU A 480 -3.20 9.48 -18.51
C LEU A 480 -4.15 10.22 -17.56
N ALA A 481 -5.04 9.51 -16.88
CA ALA A 481 -5.92 10.08 -15.86
C ALA A 481 -5.11 10.71 -14.72
N GLY A 482 -4.05 10.03 -14.25
CA GLY A 482 -3.11 10.55 -13.26
C GLY A 482 -2.41 11.84 -13.69
N ILE A 483 -1.94 11.92 -14.94
CA ILE A 483 -1.33 13.14 -15.53
C ILE A 483 -2.34 14.30 -15.56
N LEU A 484 -3.57 14.04 -16.01
CA LEU A 484 -4.62 15.06 -16.10
C LEU A 484 -5.05 15.58 -14.71
N ALA A 485 -5.24 14.68 -13.75
CA ALA A 485 -5.55 15.07 -12.36
C ALA A 485 -4.43 15.93 -11.76
N SER A 486 -3.18 15.48 -11.90
CA SER A 486 -2.01 16.16 -11.33
C SER A 486 -1.67 17.50 -12.01
N THR A 487 -2.09 17.71 -13.26
CA THR A 487 -2.00 19.02 -13.95
C THR A 487 -2.77 20.11 -13.21
N SER A 488 -3.83 19.75 -12.48
CA SER A 488 -4.63 20.69 -11.69
C SER A 488 -4.00 21.03 -10.32
N HIS A 489 -2.96 20.32 -9.89
CA HIS A 489 -2.35 20.50 -8.57
C HIS A 489 -1.71 21.89 -8.41
N THR A 490 -0.80 22.26 -9.32
CA THR A 490 -0.07 23.54 -9.27
C THR A 490 -1.00 24.75 -9.39
N PRO A 491 -1.95 24.81 -10.34
CA PRO A 491 -2.91 25.92 -10.41
C PRO A 491 -3.79 26.02 -9.16
N SER A 492 -4.24 24.89 -8.58
CA SER A 492 -5.03 24.89 -7.34
C SER A 492 -4.24 25.45 -6.15
N PHE A 493 -2.96 25.07 -6.02
CA PHE A 493 -2.09 25.63 -5.00
C PHE A 493 -1.89 27.14 -5.17
N MET A 494 -1.75 27.61 -6.42
CA MET A 494 -1.60 29.04 -6.72
C MET A 494 -2.89 29.84 -6.50
N LEU A 495 -4.07 29.24 -6.67
CA LEU A 495 -5.35 29.86 -6.31
C LEU A 495 -5.41 30.16 -4.80
N ILE A 496 -4.93 29.25 -3.96
CA ILE A 496 -4.83 29.45 -2.50
C ILE A 496 -3.91 30.65 -2.21
N LEU A 497 -2.69 30.62 -2.74
CA LEU A 497 -1.70 31.68 -2.49
C LEU A 497 -2.12 33.06 -3.02
N ARG A 498 -2.93 33.13 -4.07
CA ARG A 498 -3.38 34.40 -4.66
C ARG A 498 -4.72 34.90 -4.10
N SER A 499 -5.48 34.06 -3.39
CA SER A 499 -6.78 34.43 -2.82
C SER A 499 -6.70 34.92 -1.36
N ILE A 500 -5.55 34.76 -0.72
CA ILE A 500 -5.33 35.06 0.69
C ILE A 500 -4.36 36.23 0.84
N GLN A 501 -4.59 37.05 1.87
CA GLN A 501 -3.74 38.19 2.19
C GLN A 501 -2.29 37.73 2.44
N PRO A 502 -1.27 38.49 1.99
CA PRO A 502 0.15 38.13 2.13
C PRO A 502 0.55 37.66 3.54
N GLU A 503 -0.03 38.25 4.56
CA GLU A 503 0.26 38.00 5.98
C GLU A 503 -0.26 36.62 6.44
N ASP A 504 -1.27 36.07 5.76
CA ASP A 504 -1.95 34.82 6.12
C ASP A 504 -1.55 33.61 5.26
N LYS A 505 -0.76 33.81 4.19
CA LYS A 505 -0.49 32.75 3.18
C LYS A 505 0.15 31.51 3.76
N SER A 506 1.21 31.67 4.56
CA SER A 506 1.93 30.57 5.19
C SER A 506 1.03 29.79 6.15
N PHE A 507 0.19 30.51 6.89
CA PHE A 507 -0.77 29.94 7.82
C PHE A 507 -1.88 29.16 7.09
N ALA A 508 -2.42 29.70 6.00
CA ALA A 508 -3.40 29.02 5.16
C ALA A 508 -2.85 27.74 4.53
N VAL A 509 -1.62 27.76 4.03
CA VAL A 509 -0.95 26.53 3.52
C VAL A 509 -0.80 25.49 4.64
N GLY A 510 -0.47 25.90 5.86
CA GLY A 510 -0.45 25.02 7.02
C GLY A 510 -1.81 24.37 7.33
N ILE A 511 -2.90 25.16 7.29
CA ILE A 511 -4.27 24.65 7.47
C ILE A 511 -4.65 23.67 6.36
N GLN A 512 -4.33 23.98 5.10
CA GLN A 512 -4.57 23.11 3.96
C GLN A 512 -3.92 21.72 4.17
N PHE A 513 -2.63 21.67 4.54
CA PHE A 513 -1.95 20.40 4.82
C PHE A 513 -2.55 19.64 6.01
N MET A 514 -2.93 20.35 7.08
CA MET A 514 -3.62 19.74 8.22
C MET A 514 -4.95 19.11 7.79
N LEU A 515 -5.77 19.82 7.02
CA LEU A 515 -7.05 19.32 6.51
C LEU A 515 -6.86 18.14 5.56
N LEU A 516 -5.84 18.18 4.69
CA LEU A 516 -5.47 17.05 3.84
C LEU A 516 -5.14 15.80 4.66
N ARG A 517 -4.36 15.93 5.74
CA ARG A 517 -4.03 14.79 6.60
C ARG A 517 -5.26 14.21 7.28
N VAL A 518 -6.06 15.05 7.91
CA VAL A 518 -7.21 14.63 8.73
C VAL A 518 -8.38 14.14 7.89
N LEU A 519 -8.70 14.82 6.79
CA LEU A 519 -9.90 14.53 5.99
C LEU A 519 -9.64 13.61 4.80
N ALA A 520 -8.40 13.48 4.33
CA ALA A 520 -8.07 12.63 3.18
C ALA A 520 -7.18 11.45 3.56
N TRP A 521 -5.97 11.69 4.08
CA TRP A 521 -4.99 10.63 4.29
C TRP A 521 -5.34 9.70 5.46
N MET A 522 -5.99 10.21 6.50
CA MET A 522 -6.43 9.41 7.64
C MET A 522 -7.61 8.47 7.30
N PRO A 523 -8.74 8.96 6.74
CA PRO A 523 -9.88 8.12 6.41
C PRO A 523 -9.76 7.39 5.06
N GLY A 524 -9.03 7.94 4.08
CA GLY A 524 -8.99 7.42 2.70
C GLY A 524 -8.63 5.94 2.61
N PRO A 525 -7.47 5.50 3.13
CA PRO A 525 -7.09 4.09 3.16
C PRO A 525 -8.10 3.20 3.91
N VAL A 526 -8.67 3.66 5.03
CA VAL A 526 -9.66 2.88 5.79
C VAL A 526 -10.94 2.65 4.98
N LEU A 527 -11.43 3.69 4.30
CA LEU A 527 -12.63 3.61 3.47
C LEU A 527 -12.43 2.71 2.26
N TYR A 528 -11.30 2.85 1.56
CA TYR A 528 -10.95 1.96 0.44
C TYR A 528 -10.80 0.52 0.94
N GLY A 529 -10.09 0.28 2.04
CA GLY A 529 -9.95 -1.05 2.63
C GLY A 529 -11.31 -1.68 2.97
N SER A 530 -12.21 -0.92 3.59
CA SER A 530 -13.58 -1.38 3.88
C SER A 530 -14.37 -1.69 2.60
N ALA A 531 -14.24 -0.87 1.55
CA ALA A 531 -14.91 -1.09 0.27
C ALA A 531 -14.40 -2.37 -0.42
N ILE A 532 -13.09 -2.60 -0.39
CA ILE A 532 -12.44 -3.82 -0.90
C ILE A 532 -12.95 -5.07 -0.18
N ASP A 533 -13.06 -5.00 1.14
CA ASP A 533 -13.54 -6.13 1.95
C ASP A 533 -14.99 -6.52 1.60
N THR A 534 -15.83 -5.59 1.11
CA THR A 534 -17.18 -5.93 0.63
C THR A 534 -17.19 -6.79 -0.64
N ALA A 535 -16.09 -6.81 -1.41
CA ALA A 535 -15.96 -7.63 -2.60
C ALA A 535 -15.40 -9.04 -2.30
N CYS A 536 -15.14 -9.37 -1.04
CA CYS A 536 -14.61 -10.68 -0.67
C CYS A 536 -15.66 -11.78 -0.80
N MET A 537 -15.32 -12.85 -1.52
CA MET A 537 -16.16 -14.04 -1.68
C MET A 537 -15.76 -15.16 -0.72
N LEU A 538 -14.45 -15.38 -0.52
CA LEU A 538 -13.94 -16.40 0.38
C LEU A 538 -12.95 -15.80 1.38
N TRP A 539 -13.39 -15.72 2.64
CA TRP A 539 -12.55 -15.31 3.76
C TRP A 539 -11.71 -16.47 4.27
N GLU A 540 -10.43 -16.23 4.53
CA GLU A 540 -9.64 -17.10 5.39
C GLU A 540 -10.21 -17.05 6.81
N ARG A 541 -10.27 -18.20 7.48
CA ARG A 541 -10.63 -18.30 8.89
C ARG A 541 -9.41 -18.69 9.70
N ARG A 542 -9.02 -17.86 10.67
CA ARG A 542 -8.03 -18.19 11.69
C ARG A 542 -8.70 -18.07 13.05
N CYS A 543 -8.78 -19.18 13.78
CA CYS A 543 -9.39 -19.24 15.11
C CYS A 543 -10.81 -18.67 15.14
N GLU A 544 -11.64 -19.18 14.22
CA GLU A 544 -13.04 -18.78 14.04
C GLU A 544 -13.27 -17.30 13.70
N ARG A 545 -12.21 -16.51 13.52
CA ARG A 545 -12.26 -15.10 13.10
C ARG A 545 -11.96 -14.97 11.62
N ARG A 546 -12.58 -13.97 10.99
CA ARG A 546 -12.31 -13.57 9.60
C ARG A 546 -10.90 -12.96 9.52
N ALA A 547 -10.09 -13.49 8.61
CA ALA A 547 -8.72 -13.06 8.37
C ALA A 547 -8.58 -12.42 6.97
N ALA A 548 -7.51 -12.67 6.24
CA ALA A 548 -7.34 -12.15 4.88
C ALA A 548 -8.34 -12.78 3.90
N CYS A 549 -8.76 -12.03 2.89
CA CYS A 549 -9.60 -12.56 1.84
C CYS A 549 -8.77 -13.33 0.80
N ARG A 550 -9.20 -14.56 0.46
CA ARG A 550 -8.54 -15.43 -0.52
C ARG A 550 -9.01 -15.15 -1.94
N TYR A 551 -10.33 -15.04 -2.13
CA TYR A 551 -10.96 -14.76 -3.44
C TYR A 551 -11.88 -13.54 -3.40
N TYR A 552 -11.77 -12.70 -4.42
CA TYR A 552 -12.56 -11.49 -4.61
C TYR A 552 -13.46 -11.61 -5.83
N ASP A 553 -14.65 -11.01 -5.76
CA ASP A 553 -15.45 -10.77 -6.95
C ASP A 553 -14.83 -9.60 -7.72
N ASN A 554 -14.09 -9.91 -8.79
CA ASN A 554 -13.41 -8.92 -9.63
C ASN A 554 -14.36 -7.89 -10.25
N THR A 555 -15.64 -8.23 -10.47
CA THR A 555 -16.61 -7.27 -11.01
C THR A 555 -17.05 -6.27 -9.96
N LEU A 556 -17.33 -6.74 -8.74
CA LEU A 556 -17.67 -5.87 -7.62
C LEU A 556 -16.45 -5.04 -7.19
N PHE A 557 -15.28 -5.67 -7.13
CA PHE A 557 -14.01 -5.06 -6.76
C PHE A 557 -13.59 -3.92 -7.68
N ARG A 558 -13.92 -3.99 -8.98
CA ARG A 558 -13.68 -2.89 -9.94
C ARG A 558 -14.66 -1.72 -9.83
N ARG A 559 -15.87 -1.97 -9.33
CA ARG A 559 -16.94 -0.96 -9.21
C ARG A 559 -16.91 -0.19 -7.88
N ARG A 560 -16.27 -0.76 -6.87
CA ARG A 560 -16.06 -0.16 -5.54
C ARG A 560 -14.79 0.67 -5.54
#